data_AF-A0A7T5E518-F1
#
_entry.id   AF-A0A7T5E518-F1
#
_cell.length_a   1.000
_cell.length_b   1.000
_cell.length_c   1.000
_cell.angle_alpha   90.00
_cell.angle_beta   90.00
_cell.angle_gamma   90.00
#
_symmetry.space_group_name_H-M   'P 1'
#
loop_
_entity.id
_entity.type
_entity.pdbx_description
1 polymer ?
#
loop_
_entity_poly.entity_id
_entity_poly.type
_entity_poly.pdbx_seq_one_letter_code
_entity_poly.pdbx_strand_id
1 'polypeptide(L)'
;MLNQGANLPSYFGDWENAMGLFDRAFRTLRANLNGMVNQAEDPAKVLEQTLLEMESNLLQLRQAVAQAIATQKRTERQSAQAQTTAQEWYNRAELALQKGDEATARQALTRRQTSLEAAQAMDSQLVQQRQVVATMKENMHRLETKIAEAKTKKDLYIARARSAEASQRLQEMIGGFSSGGAKTAFDQMEQRVLDLEARSEAMQDLSGDPLERQFTALERGGPVEQELDAMKARLGQSAPAPESLPPAS
;
A
#
# COMPACT_ATOMS: atom_id res chain seq x y z
N MET A 1 -35.69 14.96 -36.68
CA MET A 1 -35.72 13.63 -36.03
C MET A 1 -34.51 13.52 -35.10
N LEU A 2 -34.78 13.15 -33.83
CA LEU A 2 -33.85 12.69 -32.78
C LEU A 2 -32.86 13.72 -32.20
N ASN A 3 -33.42 14.69 -31.47
CA ASN A 3 -32.74 15.30 -30.32
C ASN A 3 -32.66 14.24 -29.20
N GLN A 4 -31.63 13.38 -29.25
CA GLN A 4 -31.25 12.57 -28.08
C GLN A 4 -30.34 13.44 -27.22
N GLY A 5 -30.94 14.15 -26.28
CA GLY A 5 -30.21 14.70 -25.16
C GLY A 5 -29.39 13.58 -24.54
N ALA A 6 -28.08 13.77 -24.45
CA ALA A 6 -27.22 12.89 -23.70
C ALA A 6 -27.77 12.84 -22.27
N ASN A 7 -28.50 11.77 -21.97
CA ASN A 7 -28.99 11.46 -20.64
C ASN A 7 -27.76 11.11 -19.81
N LEU A 8 -27.06 12.15 -19.34
CA LEU A 8 -25.99 12.01 -18.38
C LEU A 8 -26.65 11.41 -17.13
N PRO A 9 -26.27 10.20 -16.73
CA PRO A 9 -26.97 9.53 -15.67
C PRO A 9 -26.87 10.33 -14.37
N SER A 10 -27.94 10.32 -13.57
CA SER A 10 -28.19 11.15 -12.38
C SER A 10 -27.10 11.13 -11.30
N TYR A 11 -26.11 10.24 -11.43
CA TYR A 11 -24.97 10.11 -10.54
C TYR A 11 -24.10 11.38 -10.43
N PHE A 12 -24.19 12.32 -11.39
CA PHE A 12 -23.35 13.53 -11.37
C PHE A 12 -23.63 14.48 -10.18
N GLY A 13 -24.85 14.49 -9.62
CA GLY A 13 -25.19 15.30 -8.43
C GLY A 13 -24.72 14.68 -7.11
N ASP A 14 -24.54 13.36 -7.07
CA ASP A 14 -24.17 12.65 -5.86
C ASP A 14 -22.70 12.86 -5.49
N TRP A 15 -21.82 13.25 -6.41
CA TRP A 15 -20.39 13.45 -6.13
C TRP A 15 -20.06 14.80 -5.49
N GLU A 16 -20.83 15.86 -5.79
CA GLU A 16 -20.75 17.12 -5.04
C GLU A 16 -21.24 16.92 -3.61
N ASN A 17 -22.33 16.15 -3.46
CA ASN A 17 -22.79 15.71 -2.15
C ASN A 17 -21.75 14.81 -1.48
N ALA A 18 -21.11 13.87 -2.19
CA ALA A 18 -20.06 13.03 -1.63
C ALA A 18 -18.86 13.87 -1.17
N MET A 19 -18.34 14.79 -1.99
CA MET A 19 -17.28 15.74 -1.60
C MET A 19 -17.69 16.63 -0.41
N GLY A 20 -18.93 17.11 -0.38
CA GLY A 20 -19.48 17.88 0.73
C GLY A 20 -19.73 17.05 2.00
N LEU A 21 -20.08 15.78 1.85
CA LEU A 21 -20.20 14.79 2.93
C LEU A 21 -18.82 14.37 3.43
N PHE A 22 -17.81 14.26 2.55
CA PHE A 22 -16.42 13.99 2.90
C PHE A 22 -15.79 15.16 3.66
N ASP A 23 -15.98 16.40 3.20
CA ASP A 23 -15.50 17.57 3.93
C ASP A 23 -16.23 17.72 5.27
N ARG A 24 -17.52 17.36 5.35
CA ARG A 24 -18.26 17.29 6.62
C ARG A 24 -17.74 16.17 7.51
N ALA A 25 -17.52 14.97 7.00
CA ALA A 25 -16.99 13.82 7.73
C ALA A 25 -15.58 14.10 8.26
N PHE A 26 -14.73 14.75 7.46
CA PHE A 26 -13.39 15.15 7.88
C PHE A 26 -13.43 16.30 8.90
N ARG A 27 -14.37 17.24 8.76
CA ARG A 27 -14.60 18.32 9.73
C ARG A 27 -15.18 17.78 11.03
N THR A 28 -16.10 16.82 11.00
CA THR A 28 -16.63 16.15 12.20
C THR A 28 -15.57 15.26 12.83
N LEU A 29 -14.74 14.53 12.07
CA LEU A 29 -13.55 13.85 12.60
C LEU A 29 -12.62 14.83 13.30
N ARG A 30 -12.27 15.95 12.66
CA ARG A 30 -11.40 16.98 13.26
C ARG A 30 -12.03 17.62 14.51
N ALA A 31 -13.35 17.83 14.52
CA ALA A 31 -14.09 18.37 15.66
C ALA A 31 -14.24 17.33 16.79
N ASN A 32 -14.44 16.06 16.45
CA ASN A 32 -14.59 14.95 17.38
C ASN A 32 -13.26 14.48 17.96
N LEU A 33 -12.14 14.67 17.28
CA LEU A 33 -10.80 14.42 17.85
C LEU A 33 -10.49 15.34 19.05
N ASN A 34 -11.16 16.48 19.17
CA ASN A 34 -11.10 17.33 20.35
C ASN A 34 -12.12 16.93 21.45
N GLY A 35 -13.09 16.05 21.16
CA GLY A 35 -14.23 15.76 22.04
C GLY A 35 -14.54 14.28 22.32
N MET A 36 -13.96 13.32 21.60
CA MET A 36 -14.27 11.88 21.68
C MET A 36 -13.15 11.11 22.38
N VAL A 37 -12.93 11.43 23.65
CA VAL A 37 -12.31 10.47 24.58
C VAL A 37 -13.39 9.59 25.25
N ASN A 38 -14.67 9.98 25.22
CA ASN A 38 -15.66 9.38 26.13
C ASN A 38 -16.82 8.55 25.51
N GLN A 39 -16.96 8.40 24.17
CA GLN A 39 -18.18 7.80 23.58
C GLN A 39 -18.05 6.89 22.35
N ALA A 40 -16.85 6.60 21.81
CA ALA A 40 -16.70 5.56 20.77
C ALA A 40 -16.29 4.22 21.39
N GLU A 41 -16.96 3.14 21.02
CA GLU A 41 -16.59 1.76 21.40
C GLU A 41 -15.21 1.33 20.85
N ASP A 42 -14.75 1.88 19.72
CA ASP A 42 -13.35 1.80 19.27
C ASP A 42 -13.05 2.84 18.16
N PRO A 43 -12.34 3.95 18.45
CA PRO A 43 -12.00 4.97 17.46
C PRO A 43 -11.09 4.46 16.33
N ALA A 44 -10.31 3.39 16.54
CA ALA A 44 -9.48 2.80 15.50
C ALA A 44 -10.33 2.12 14.42
N LYS A 45 -11.39 1.41 14.85
CA LYS A 45 -12.32 0.72 13.95
C LYS A 45 -13.11 1.68 13.06
N VAL A 46 -13.56 2.82 13.60
CA VAL A 46 -14.27 3.84 12.82
C VAL A 46 -13.35 4.46 11.76
N LEU A 47 -12.09 4.75 12.10
CA LEU A 47 -11.10 5.26 11.15
C LEU A 47 -10.81 4.26 10.04
N GLU A 48 -10.72 2.97 10.37
CA GLU A 48 -10.48 1.90 9.41
C GLU A 48 -11.66 1.73 8.44
N GLN A 49 -12.90 1.70 8.95
CA GLN A 49 -14.11 1.66 8.12
C GLN A 49 -14.21 2.86 7.19
N THR A 50 -13.97 4.07 7.72
CA THR A 50 -13.98 5.30 6.92
C THR A 50 -12.95 5.24 5.80
N LEU A 51 -11.75 4.74 6.07
CA LEU A 51 -10.69 4.61 5.07
C LEU A 51 -11.08 3.62 3.96
N LEU A 52 -11.67 2.47 4.31
CA LEU A 52 -12.16 1.49 3.35
C LEU A 52 -13.25 2.07 2.43
N GLU A 53 -14.18 2.84 2.98
CA GLU A 53 -15.19 3.55 2.19
C GLU A 53 -14.54 4.56 1.24
N MET A 54 -13.56 5.33 1.70
CA MET A 54 -12.84 6.28 0.83
C MET A 54 -12.10 5.57 -0.32
N GLU A 55 -11.45 4.44 -0.06
CA GLU A 55 -10.80 3.63 -1.09
C GLU A 55 -11.78 3.06 -2.10
N SER A 56 -12.95 2.58 -1.64
CA SER A 56 -14.04 2.12 -2.51
C SER A 56 -14.56 3.24 -3.40
N ASN A 57 -14.81 4.43 -2.83
CA ASN A 57 -15.27 5.60 -3.56
C ASN A 57 -14.22 6.10 -4.57
N LEU A 58 -12.93 6.02 -4.24
CA LEU A 58 -11.85 6.31 -5.18
C LEU A 58 -11.84 5.35 -6.37
N LEU A 59 -12.10 4.05 -6.14
CA LEU A 59 -12.20 3.07 -7.23
C LEU A 59 -13.35 3.41 -8.18
N GLN A 60 -14.53 3.74 -7.63
CA GLN A 60 -15.69 4.16 -8.44
C GLN A 60 -15.39 5.44 -9.23
N LEU A 61 -14.75 6.42 -8.60
CA LEU A 61 -14.36 7.66 -9.28
C LEU A 61 -13.37 7.39 -10.43
N ARG A 62 -12.38 6.50 -10.23
CA ARG A 62 -11.46 6.08 -11.30
C ARG A 62 -12.19 5.46 -12.48
N GLN A 63 -13.20 4.62 -12.22
CA GLN A 63 -14.04 4.03 -13.27
C GLN A 63 -14.84 5.09 -14.02
N ALA A 64 -15.44 6.05 -13.30
CA ALA A 64 -16.19 7.15 -13.90
C ALA A 64 -15.29 8.05 -14.78
N VAL A 65 -14.09 8.39 -14.29
CA VAL A 65 -13.07 9.13 -15.06
C VAL A 65 -12.69 8.36 -16.33
N ALA A 66 -12.46 7.05 -16.23
CA ALA A 66 -12.12 6.22 -17.38
C ALA A 66 -13.25 6.19 -18.43
N GLN A 67 -14.51 6.08 -17.99
CA GLN A 67 -15.67 6.11 -18.87
C GLN A 67 -15.84 7.49 -19.56
N ALA A 68 -15.60 8.59 -18.84
CA ALA A 68 -15.61 9.93 -19.40
C ALA A 68 -14.51 10.11 -20.46
N ILE A 69 -13.29 9.64 -20.19
CA ILE A 69 -12.18 9.65 -21.16
C ILE A 69 -12.52 8.80 -22.39
N ALA A 70 -13.11 7.62 -22.20
CA ALA A 70 -13.49 6.76 -23.31
C ALA A 70 -14.56 7.43 -24.21
N THR A 71 -15.53 8.11 -23.59
CA THR A 71 -16.56 8.88 -24.30
C THR A 71 -15.93 10.03 -25.08
N GLN A 72 -15.02 10.79 -24.45
CA GLN A 72 -14.27 11.86 -25.12
C GLN A 72 -13.50 11.31 -26.34
N LYS A 73 -12.75 10.22 -26.17
CA LYS A 73 -11.99 9.59 -27.25
C LYS A 73 -12.87 9.09 -28.39
N ARG A 74 -14.08 8.61 -28.08
CA ARG A 74 -15.07 8.23 -29.10
C ARG A 74 -15.52 9.45 -29.91
N THR A 75 -15.87 10.55 -29.25
CA THR A 75 -16.25 11.80 -29.93
C THR A 75 -15.10 12.35 -30.77
N GLU A 76 -13.85 12.30 -30.28
CA GLU A 76 -12.64 12.69 -31.05
C GLU A 76 -12.53 11.90 -32.36
N ARG A 77 -12.70 10.57 -32.29
CA ARG A 77 -12.66 9.70 -33.48
C ARG A 77 -13.81 10.00 -34.45
N GLN A 78 -15.00 10.27 -33.94
CA GLN A 78 -16.16 10.61 -34.76
C GLN A 78 -15.95 11.95 -35.49
N SER A 79 -15.41 12.97 -34.81
CA SER A 79 -15.06 14.25 -35.45
C SER A 79 -14.03 14.05 -36.56
N ALA A 80 -12.94 13.33 -36.27
CA ALA A 80 -11.90 13.03 -37.26
C ALA A 80 -12.43 12.25 -38.48
N GLN A 81 -13.36 11.32 -38.27
CA GLN A 81 -14.01 10.59 -39.36
C GLN A 81 -14.89 11.51 -40.21
N ALA A 82 -15.65 12.42 -39.60
CA ALA A 82 -16.46 13.40 -40.30
C ALA A 82 -15.60 14.37 -41.14
N GLN A 83 -14.45 14.81 -40.61
CA GLN A 83 -13.47 15.62 -41.35
C GLN A 83 -12.87 14.86 -42.53
N THR A 84 -12.48 13.59 -42.34
CA THR A 84 -12.00 12.73 -43.44
C THR A 84 -13.06 12.60 -44.53
N THR A 85 -14.32 12.36 -44.14
CA THR A 85 -15.46 12.24 -45.07
C THR A 85 -15.69 13.54 -45.84
N ALA A 86 -15.57 14.69 -45.17
CA ALA A 86 -15.65 16.00 -45.83
C ALA A 86 -14.55 16.17 -46.89
N GLN A 87 -13.32 15.74 -46.58
CA GLN A 87 -12.21 15.80 -47.52
C GLN A 87 -12.42 14.87 -48.72
N GLU A 88 -12.95 13.66 -48.52
CA GLU A 88 -13.31 12.76 -49.63
C GLU A 88 -14.34 13.39 -50.56
N TRP A 89 -15.39 14.01 -50.02
CA TRP A 89 -16.38 14.72 -50.82
C TRP A 89 -15.80 15.92 -51.56
N TYR A 90 -14.84 16.62 -50.96
CA TYR A 90 -14.12 17.69 -51.64
C TYR A 90 -13.35 17.17 -52.86
N ASN A 91 -12.55 16.12 -52.69
CA ASN A 91 -11.77 15.52 -53.78
C ASN A 91 -12.68 15.02 -54.91
N ARG A 92 -13.86 14.47 -54.57
CA ARG A 92 -14.89 14.07 -55.56
C ARG A 92 -15.47 15.26 -56.31
N ALA A 93 -15.70 16.38 -55.63
CA ALA A 93 -16.17 17.60 -56.27
C ALA A 93 -15.14 18.15 -57.27
N GLU A 94 -13.85 18.18 -56.89
CA GLU A 94 -12.76 18.58 -57.80
C GLU A 94 -12.69 17.70 -59.04
N LEU A 95 -12.80 16.37 -58.88
CA LEU A 95 -12.81 15.43 -60.00
C LEU A 95 -14.00 15.65 -60.94
N ALA A 96 -15.18 15.94 -60.40
CA ALA A 96 -16.37 16.22 -61.20
C ALA A 96 -16.20 17.53 -62.00
N LEU A 97 -15.65 18.58 -61.39
CA LEU A 97 -15.34 19.85 -62.08
C LEU A 97 -14.30 19.68 -63.19
N GLN A 98 -13.26 18.88 -62.97
CA GLN A 98 -12.26 18.56 -64.00
C GLN A 98 -12.89 17.88 -65.22
N LYS A 99 -14.01 17.17 -65.05
CA LYS A 99 -14.78 16.52 -66.10
C LYS A 99 -15.89 17.40 -66.69
N GLY A 100 -16.03 18.64 -66.21
CA GLY A 100 -17.07 19.58 -66.64
C GLY A 100 -18.47 19.28 -66.07
N ASP A 101 -18.60 18.38 -65.10
CA ASP A 101 -19.89 18.05 -64.46
C ASP A 101 -20.11 18.89 -63.20
N GLU A 102 -20.59 20.11 -63.40
CA GLU A 102 -20.91 21.03 -62.31
C GLU A 102 -22.04 20.53 -61.40
N ALA A 103 -23.00 19.78 -61.94
CA ALA A 103 -24.15 19.31 -61.16
C ALA A 103 -23.70 18.29 -60.10
N THR A 104 -22.88 17.32 -60.49
CA THR A 104 -22.28 16.36 -59.56
C THR A 104 -21.34 17.02 -58.58
N ALA A 105 -20.55 18.01 -59.02
CA ALA A 105 -19.68 18.78 -58.13
C ALA A 105 -20.46 19.50 -57.02
N ARG A 106 -21.57 20.17 -57.37
CA ARG A 106 -22.45 20.84 -56.40
C ARG A 106 -23.03 19.85 -55.39
N GLN A 107 -23.49 18.68 -55.83
CA GLN A 107 -24.00 17.64 -54.92
C GLN A 107 -22.92 17.12 -53.96
N ALA A 108 -21.70 16.91 -54.44
CA ALA A 108 -20.56 16.51 -53.60
C ALA A 108 -20.22 17.59 -52.57
N LEU A 109 -20.21 18.86 -52.95
CA LEU A 109 -19.99 19.98 -52.03
C LEU A 109 -21.09 20.10 -50.97
N THR A 110 -22.35 19.83 -51.30
CA THR A 110 -23.44 19.78 -50.30
C THR A 110 -23.17 18.69 -49.25
N ARG A 111 -22.72 17.50 -49.67
CA ARG A 111 -22.38 16.41 -48.74
C ARG A 111 -21.14 16.72 -47.90
N ARG A 112 -20.14 17.40 -48.49
CA ARG A 112 -19.00 17.95 -47.74
C ARG A 112 -19.49 18.86 -46.63
N GLN A 113 -20.36 19.81 -46.95
CA GLN A 113 -20.86 20.80 -46.01
C GLN A 113 -21.55 20.13 -44.82
N THR A 114 -22.43 19.16 -45.05
CA THR A 114 -23.06 18.38 -43.97
C THR A 114 -22.04 17.64 -43.09
N SER A 115 -20.97 17.12 -43.68
CA SER A 115 -19.91 16.43 -42.94
C SER A 115 -19.08 17.41 -42.08
N LEU A 116 -18.82 18.61 -42.59
CA LEU A 116 -18.14 19.68 -41.83
C LEU A 116 -19.00 20.18 -40.67
N GLU A 117 -20.31 20.35 -40.87
CA GLU A 117 -21.24 20.74 -39.80
C GLU A 117 -21.28 19.69 -38.68
N ALA A 118 -21.28 18.41 -39.05
CA ALA A 118 -21.19 17.31 -38.07
C ALA A 118 -19.87 17.34 -37.29
N ALA A 119 -18.73 17.54 -37.98
CA ALA A 119 -17.43 17.67 -37.32
C ALA A 119 -17.40 18.86 -36.35
N GLN A 120 -17.90 20.03 -36.79
CA GLN A 120 -17.94 21.24 -35.96
C GLN A 120 -18.82 21.06 -34.71
N ALA A 121 -19.97 20.39 -34.85
CA ALA A 121 -20.81 20.07 -33.71
C ALA A 121 -20.07 19.16 -32.70
N MET A 122 -19.37 18.13 -33.18
CA MET A 122 -18.58 17.24 -32.32
C MET A 122 -17.39 17.97 -31.67
N ASP A 123 -16.73 18.87 -32.39
CA ASP A 123 -15.63 19.68 -31.86
C ASP A 123 -16.11 20.61 -30.74
N SER A 124 -17.31 21.19 -30.87
CA SER A 124 -17.91 21.99 -29.80
C SER A 124 -18.21 21.14 -28.55
N GLN A 125 -18.68 19.90 -28.74
CA GLN A 125 -18.92 18.95 -27.66
C GLN A 125 -17.61 18.53 -26.98
N LEU A 126 -16.52 18.38 -27.74
CA LEU A 126 -15.20 18.02 -27.22
C LEU A 126 -14.63 19.07 -26.27
N VAL A 127 -14.88 20.36 -26.51
CA VAL A 127 -14.45 21.43 -25.60
C VAL A 127 -15.05 21.21 -24.21
N GLN A 128 -16.36 20.92 -24.14
CA GLN A 128 -17.05 20.68 -22.88
C GLN A 128 -16.57 19.39 -22.20
N GLN A 129 -16.44 18.30 -22.97
CA GLN A 129 -15.96 17.02 -22.45
C GLN A 129 -14.53 17.12 -21.89
N ARG A 130 -13.65 17.88 -22.53
CA ARG A 130 -12.27 18.12 -22.05
C ARG A 130 -12.27 18.81 -20.69
N GLN A 131 -13.10 19.83 -20.51
CA GLN A 131 -13.22 20.52 -19.22
C GLN A 131 -13.73 19.57 -18.13
N VAL A 132 -14.78 18.79 -18.41
CA VAL A 132 -15.32 17.81 -17.47
C VAL A 132 -14.26 16.77 -17.07
N VAL A 133 -13.57 16.18 -18.06
CA VAL A 133 -12.51 15.18 -17.80
C VAL A 133 -11.36 15.78 -17.00
N ALA A 134 -10.97 17.03 -17.27
CA ALA A 134 -9.93 17.72 -16.49
C ALA A 134 -10.34 17.89 -15.03
N THR A 135 -11.55 18.40 -14.77
CA THR A 135 -12.08 18.56 -13.41
C THR A 135 -12.19 17.22 -12.68
N MET A 136 -12.66 16.16 -13.35
CA MET A 136 -12.76 14.84 -12.72
C MET A 136 -11.38 14.27 -12.35
N LYS A 137 -10.37 14.46 -13.19
CA LYS A 137 -8.98 14.05 -12.88
C LYS A 137 -8.41 14.81 -11.69
N GLU A 138 -8.64 16.11 -11.63
CA GLU A 138 -8.19 16.94 -10.50
C GLU A 138 -8.85 16.50 -9.18
N ASN A 139 -10.17 16.30 -9.20
CA ASN A 139 -10.92 15.82 -8.04
C ASN A 139 -10.46 14.43 -7.58
N MET A 140 -10.19 13.53 -8.54
CA MET A 140 -9.63 12.21 -8.26
C MET A 140 -8.27 12.31 -7.57
N HIS A 141 -7.36 13.13 -8.11
CA HIS A 141 -6.05 13.32 -7.50
C HIS A 141 -6.13 13.92 -6.09
N ARG A 142 -7.03 14.90 -5.89
CA ARG A 142 -7.29 15.47 -4.57
C ARG A 142 -7.79 14.42 -3.58
N LEU A 143 -8.66 13.51 -4.00
CA LEU A 143 -9.16 12.42 -3.18
C LEU A 143 -8.04 11.44 -2.83
N GLU A 144 -7.18 11.09 -3.78
CA GLU A 144 -5.99 10.24 -3.55
C GLU A 144 -5.08 10.83 -2.46
N THR A 145 -4.78 12.13 -2.54
CA THR A 145 -3.99 12.83 -1.53
C THR A 145 -4.65 12.81 -0.17
N LYS A 146 -5.96 13.11 -0.09
CA LYS A 146 -6.72 13.06 1.18
C LYS A 146 -6.73 11.66 1.80
N ILE A 147 -6.81 10.61 0.99
CA ILE A 147 -6.74 9.21 1.45
C ILE A 147 -5.35 8.91 2.03
N ALA A 148 -4.28 9.34 1.36
CA ALA A 148 -2.92 9.14 1.86
C ALA A 148 -2.68 9.87 3.20
N GLU A 149 -3.19 11.10 3.34
CA GLU A 149 -3.17 11.83 4.60
C GLU A 149 -3.97 11.12 5.70
N ALA A 150 -5.15 10.59 5.37
CA ALA A 150 -6.01 9.86 6.32
C ALA A 150 -5.33 8.58 6.81
N LYS A 151 -4.64 7.83 5.94
CA LYS A 151 -3.83 6.66 6.32
C LYS A 151 -2.76 7.01 7.34
N THR A 152 -1.96 8.04 7.03
CA THR A 152 -0.89 8.51 7.91
C THR A 152 -1.44 8.92 9.29
N LYS A 153 -2.58 9.61 9.31
CA LYS A 153 -3.25 10.00 10.56
C LYS A 153 -3.77 8.79 11.33
N LYS A 154 -4.39 7.81 10.65
CA LYS A 154 -4.85 6.56 11.28
C LYS A 154 -3.70 5.87 12.02
N ASP A 155 -2.56 5.69 11.35
CA ASP A 155 -1.41 5.00 11.92
C ASP A 155 -0.85 5.76 13.14
N LEU A 156 -0.79 7.09 13.07
CA LEU A 156 -0.42 7.94 14.20
C LEU A 156 -1.39 7.78 15.38
N TYR A 157 -2.70 7.76 15.12
CA TYR A 157 -3.71 7.60 16.17
C TYR A 157 -3.66 6.22 16.82
N ILE A 158 -3.48 5.15 16.04
CA ILE A 158 -3.30 3.79 16.56
C ILE A 158 -2.05 3.73 17.46
N ALA A 159 -0.93 4.32 17.02
CA ALA A 159 0.30 4.36 17.83
C ALA A 159 0.09 5.12 19.15
N ARG A 160 -0.58 6.28 19.11
CA ARG A 160 -0.91 7.07 20.30
C ARG A 160 -1.85 6.33 21.25
N ALA A 161 -2.88 5.67 20.72
CA ALA A 161 -3.82 4.88 21.51
C ALA A 161 -3.09 3.74 22.25
N ARG A 162 -2.23 2.99 21.55
CA ARG A 162 -1.39 1.94 22.16
C ARG A 162 -0.45 2.49 23.23
N SER A 163 0.19 3.64 22.99
CA SER A 163 1.05 4.27 23.99
C SER A 163 0.27 4.74 25.23
N ALA A 164 -0.92 5.30 25.04
CA ALA A 164 -1.78 5.72 26.14
C ALA A 164 -2.26 4.52 26.97
N GLU A 165 -2.67 3.43 26.31
CA GLU A 165 -3.06 2.19 26.96
C GLU A 165 -1.90 1.57 27.76
N ALA A 166 -0.68 1.55 27.20
CA ALA A 166 0.51 1.09 27.90
C ALA A 166 0.82 1.94 29.14
N SER A 167 0.75 3.27 29.01
CA SER A 167 0.95 4.19 30.14
C SER A 167 -0.12 4.03 31.22
N GLN A 168 -1.38 3.83 30.83
CA GLN A 168 -2.47 3.58 31.77
C GLN A 168 -2.26 2.28 32.54
N ARG A 169 -1.92 1.18 31.85
CA ARG A 169 -1.60 -0.11 32.50
C ARG A 169 -0.42 0.02 33.46
N LEU A 170 0.62 0.76 33.08
CA LEU A 170 1.76 1.03 33.97
C LEU A 170 1.32 1.83 35.21
N GLN A 171 0.48 2.85 35.02
CA GLN A 171 -0.07 3.65 36.12
C GLN A 171 -0.99 2.83 37.03
N GLU A 172 -1.77 1.90 36.49
CA GLU A 172 -2.60 0.95 37.27
C GLU A 172 -1.73 -0.02 38.06
N MET A 173 -0.64 -0.52 37.48
CA MET A 173 0.35 -1.33 38.19
C MET A 173 1.02 -0.54 39.32
N ILE A 174 1.44 0.70 39.07
CA ILE A 174 2.08 1.59 40.06
C ILE A 174 1.07 2.08 41.11
N GLY A 175 -0.17 2.35 40.72
CA GLY A 175 -1.27 2.75 41.61
C GLY A 175 -1.71 1.61 42.52
N GLY A 176 -1.78 0.38 41.98
CA GLY A 176 -1.95 -0.85 42.76
C GLY A 176 -0.77 -1.16 43.69
N PHE A 177 0.39 -0.53 43.48
CA PHE A 177 1.56 -0.60 44.35
C PHE A 177 1.46 0.30 45.60
N SER A 178 0.52 1.24 45.66
CA SER A 178 0.49 2.29 46.70
C SER A 178 -0.09 1.89 48.07
N SER A 179 -0.40 0.60 48.30
CA SER A 179 -0.89 0.11 49.59
C SER A 179 -0.45 -1.34 49.83
N GLY A 180 0.73 -1.54 50.42
CA GLY A 180 1.19 -2.81 51.01
C GLY A 180 1.54 -3.98 50.06
N GLY A 181 1.09 -3.98 48.81
CA GLY A 181 1.32 -5.05 47.82
C GLY A 181 2.60 -4.91 46.98
N ALA A 182 3.27 -3.75 47.03
CA ALA A 182 4.49 -3.46 46.28
C ALA A 182 5.62 -4.46 46.50
N LYS A 183 5.81 -4.89 47.76
CA LYS A 183 6.83 -5.86 48.14
C LYS A 183 6.51 -7.24 47.57
N THR A 184 5.26 -7.68 47.71
CA THR A 184 4.80 -8.99 47.20
C THR A 184 4.84 -9.06 45.67
N ALA A 185 4.59 -7.96 44.96
CA ALA A 185 4.68 -7.91 43.51
C ALA A 185 6.14 -7.88 43.02
N PHE A 186 7.05 -7.21 43.74
CA PHE A 186 8.49 -7.34 43.49
C PHE A 186 8.97 -8.77 43.76
N ASP A 187 8.59 -9.37 44.88
CA ASP A 187 8.96 -10.75 45.24
C ASP A 187 8.44 -11.76 44.19
N GLN A 188 7.22 -11.56 43.66
CA GLN A 188 6.66 -12.39 42.58
C GLN A 188 7.34 -12.18 41.22
N MET A 189 7.82 -10.97 40.95
CA MET A 189 8.55 -10.66 39.72
C MET A 189 9.97 -11.22 39.79
N GLU A 190 10.63 -11.12 40.95
CA GLU A 190 11.91 -11.77 41.25
C GLU A 190 11.79 -13.29 41.12
N GLN A 191 10.73 -13.91 41.67
CA GLN A 191 10.48 -15.34 41.47
C GLN A 191 10.24 -15.72 40.01
N ARG A 192 9.57 -14.87 39.22
CA ARG A 192 9.37 -15.12 37.78
C ARG A 192 10.65 -14.97 36.97
N VAL A 193 11.52 -14.02 37.33
CA VAL A 193 12.84 -13.87 36.73
C VAL A 193 13.70 -15.08 37.08
N LEU A 194 13.71 -15.53 38.34
CA LEU A 194 14.40 -16.76 38.76
C LEU A 194 13.87 -18.00 38.04
N ASP A 195 12.54 -18.12 37.83
CA ASP A 195 11.96 -19.25 37.10
C ASP A 195 12.29 -19.20 35.60
N LEU A 196 12.40 -17.99 35.02
CA LEU A 196 12.83 -17.79 33.63
C LEU A 196 14.33 -18.05 33.45
N GLU A 197 15.16 -17.64 34.42
CA GLU A 197 16.59 -17.93 34.46
C GLU A 197 16.83 -19.44 34.60
N ALA A 198 16.15 -20.10 35.55
CA ALA A 198 16.22 -21.55 35.72
C ALA A 198 15.72 -22.32 34.49
N ARG A 199 14.67 -21.83 33.81
CA ARG A 199 14.23 -22.39 32.52
C ARG A 199 15.22 -22.14 31.40
N SER A 200 15.88 -20.98 31.37
CA SER A 200 16.91 -20.67 30.39
C SER A 200 18.15 -21.55 30.60
N GLU A 201 18.53 -21.78 31.86
CA GLU A 201 19.62 -22.66 32.27
C GLU A 201 19.28 -24.13 31.93
N ALA A 202 18.05 -24.58 32.24
CA ALA A 202 17.56 -25.90 31.83
C ALA A 202 17.45 -26.06 30.30
N MET A 203 17.11 -24.99 29.57
CA MET A 203 17.09 -24.99 28.11
C MET A 203 18.50 -24.96 27.51
N GLN A 204 19.49 -24.36 28.17
CA GLN A 204 20.91 -24.49 27.80
C GLN A 204 21.42 -25.92 28.06
N ASP A 205 20.97 -26.54 29.16
CA ASP A 205 21.22 -27.95 29.45
C ASP A 205 20.48 -28.91 28.50
N LEU A 206 19.43 -28.46 27.81
CA LEU A 206 18.69 -29.21 26.78
C LEU A 206 19.14 -28.89 25.35
N SER A 207 19.75 -27.71 25.10
CA SER A 207 20.22 -27.28 23.77
C SER A 207 21.63 -27.74 23.43
N GLY A 208 22.31 -28.43 24.35
CA GLY A 208 23.41 -29.31 23.97
C GLY A 208 22.85 -30.46 23.14
N ASP A 209 22.94 -30.37 21.82
CA ASP A 209 22.49 -31.39 20.87
C ASP A 209 22.95 -32.80 21.33
N PRO A 210 22.03 -33.77 21.52
CA PRO A 210 22.39 -35.14 21.90
C PRO A 210 23.38 -35.78 20.91
N LEU A 211 23.41 -35.30 19.66
CA LEU A 211 24.36 -35.73 18.64
C LEU A 211 25.75 -35.13 18.89
N GLU A 212 25.85 -33.86 19.25
CA GLU A 212 27.11 -33.19 19.62
C GLU A 212 27.70 -33.80 20.90
N ARG A 213 26.86 -34.16 21.89
CA ARG A 213 27.29 -34.92 23.09
C ARG A 213 27.78 -36.33 22.76
N GLN A 214 27.16 -37.01 21.79
CA GLN A 214 27.59 -38.32 21.31
C GLN A 214 28.90 -38.24 20.51
N PHE A 215 29.08 -37.22 19.68
CA PHE A 215 30.34 -36.96 18.98
C PHE A 215 31.44 -36.55 19.95
N THR A 216 31.18 -35.67 20.93
CA THR A 216 32.18 -35.31 21.96
C THR A 216 32.57 -36.52 22.85
N ALA A 217 31.67 -37.50 23.02
CA ALA A 217 31.96 -38.75 23.72
C ALA A 217 32.73 -39.78 22.85
N LEU A 218 32.59 -39.72 21.52
CA LEU A 218 33.29 -40.56 20.54
C LEU A 218 34.65 -39.97 20.12
N GLU A 219 34.77 -38.64 20.06
CA GLU A 219 36.00 -37.88 19.80
C GLU A 219 36.91 -37.78 21.03
N ARG A 220 36.35 -38.02 22.23
CA ARG A 220 37.13 -38.45 23.40
C ARG A 220 37.60 -39.89 23.19
N GLY A 221 38.55 -40.06 22.27
CA GLY A 221 39.59 -41.07 22.41
C GLY A 221 40.14 -40.95 23.83
N GLY A 222 39.90 -41.98 24.63
CA GLY A 222 39.93 -41.87 26.08
C GLY A 222 41.32 -41.46 26.62
N PRO A 223 41.37 -40.75 27.77
CA PRO A 223 42.61 -40.46 28.48
C PRO A 223 43.36 -41.73 28.91
N VAL A 224 42.67 -42.88 28.96
CA VAL A 224 43.25 -44.19 29.29
C VAL A 224 44.14 -44.73 28.16
N GLU A 225 43.76 -44.57 26.90
CA GLU A 225 44.57 -45.05 25.76
C GLU A 225 45.82 -44.16 25.58
N GLN A 226 45.68 -42.85 25.79
CA GLN A 226 46.81 -41.90 25.82
C GLN A 226 47.72 -42.11 27.04
N GLU A 227 47.17 -42.43 28.22
CA GLU A 227 47.98 -42.84 29.39
C GLU A 227 48.71 -44.16 29.13
N LEU A 228 48.08 -45.13 28.47
CA LEU A 228 48.67 -46.45 28.19
C LEU A 228 49.83 -46.36 27.17
N ASP A 229 49.69 -45.53 26.14
CA ASP A 229 50.79 -45.24 25.19
C ASP A 229 51.89 -44.39 25.82
N ALA A 230 51.55 -43.42 26.67
CA ALA A 230 52.53 -42.64 27.44
C ALA A 230 53.30 -43.52 28.46
N MET A 231 52.65 -44.52 29.07
CA MET A 231 53.29 -45.47 29.98
C MET A 231 54.25 -46.42 29.23
N LYS A 232 53.85 -46.91 28.05
CA LYS A 232 54.74 -47.72 27.17
C LYS A 232 55.94 -46.92 26.68
N ALA A 233 55.74 -45.66 26.29
CA ALA A 233 56.83 -44.77 25.87
C ALA A 233 57.81 -44.48 27.01
N ARG A 234 57.32 -44.27 28.25
CA ARG A 234 58.17 -44.10 29.44
C ARG A 234 58.97 -45.35 29.81
N LEU A 235 58.41 -46.55 29.64
CA LEU A 235 59.13 -47.80 29.87
C LEU A 235 60.15 -48.11 28.77
N GLY A 236 59.98 -47.57 27.56
CA GLY A 236 60.92 -47.72 26.44
C GLY A 236 62.06 -46.71 26.36
N GLN A 237 61.99 -45.57 27.08
CA GLN A 237 62.98 -44.48 27.00
C GLN A 237 63.96 -44.40 28.18
N SER A 238 63.98 -45.40 29.07
CA SER A 238 65.06 -45.57 30.06
C SER A 238 66.26 -46.30 29.46
N ALA A 239 66.93 -45.67 28.49
CA ALA A 239 68.31 -45.95 28.09
C ALA A 239 68.96 -44.64 27.58
N PRO A 240 70.21 -44.30 27.95
CA PRO A 240 70.65 -42.90 28.00
C PRO A 240 71.21 -42.33 26.69
N ALA A 241 71.00 -41.01 26.54
CA ALA A 241 71.79 -39.93 25.90
C ALA A 241 73.12 -40.29 25.18
N PRO A 242 73.61 -39.53 24.15
CA PRO A 242 73.75 -38.07 24.26
C PRO A 242 73.81 -37.22 22.94
N GLU A 243 74.00 -35.90 23.16
CA GLU A 243 74.69 -34.92 22.29
C GLU A 243 74.04 -34.52 20.94
N SER A 244 74.12 -33.30 20.41
CA SER A 244 74.45 -31.94 20.87
C SER A 244 74.29 -31.02 19.65
N LEU A 245 73.64 -29.87 19.84
CA LEU A 245 73.85 -28.57 19.16
C LEU A 245 73.51 -28.37 17.65
N PRO A 246 73.18 -27.12 17.25
CA PRO A 246 72.31 -26.78 16.11
C PRO A 246 73.04 -25.87 15.08
N PRO A 247 72.39 -24.94 14.35
CA PRO A 247 71.65 -25.13 13.08
C PRO A 247 72.22 -24.25 11.94
N ALA A 248 71.91 -24.56 10.68
CA ALA A 248 72.05 -23.68 9.50
C ALA A 248 71.58 -24.47 8.26
N SER A 249 70.81 -23.99 7.29
CA SER A 249 70.26 -22.68 6.91
C SER A 249 69.06 -22.93 5.98
#